data_AF-A0A8T4ZJF9-F1
#
_entry.id   AF-A0A8T4ZJF9-F1
#
_cell.length_a   1.000
_cell.length_b   1.000
_cell.length_c   1.000
_cell.angle_alpha   90.00
_cell.angle_beta   90.00
_cell.angle_gamma   90.00
#
_symmetry.space_group_name_H-M   'P 1'
#
loop_
_entity.id
_entity.type
_entity.pdbx_description
1 polymer ?
#
loop_
_entity_poly.entity_id
_entity_poly.type
_entity_poly.pdbx_seq_one_letter_code
_entity_poly.pdbx_strand_id
1 'polypeptide(L)' 'MFPLSIEKEIKAMILSKSRNRGCWGARYTPLDTLVRWLSWKIKRNGKRVQKAIRQLVNERYLILHKDVRLL' A
#
# COMPACT_ATOMS: atom_id res chain seq x y z
N MET A 1 14.64 -6.36 -19.34
CA MET A 1 13.89 -5.98 -18.12
C MET A 1 13.79 -7.22 -17.25
N PHE A 2 14.54 -7.30 -16.15
CA PHE A 2 14.50 -8.47 -15.27
C PHE A 2 13.15 -8.50 -14.51
N PRO A 3 12.50 -9.67 -14.36
CA PRO A 3 11.28 -9.75 -13.57
C PRO A 3 11.60 -9.33 -12.14
N LEU A 4 10.85 -8.35 -11.64
CA LEU A 4 10.87 -8.00 -10.22
C LEU A 4 10.40 -9.23 -9.44
N SER A 5 10.97 -9.48 -8.26
CA SER A 5 10.35 -10.47 -7.37
C SER A 5 8.91 -10.05 -7.07
N ILE A 6 8.03 -11.02 -6.81
CA ILE A 6 6.62 -10.72 -6.56
C ILE A 6 6.42 -9.72 -5.41
N GLU A 7 7.32 -9.71 -4.42
CA GLU A 7 7.35 -8.70 -3.36
C GLU A 7 7.63 -7.29 -3.89
N LYS A 8 8.59 -7.14 -4.81
CA LYS A 8 8.91 -5.86 -5.44
C LYS A 8 7.76 -5.37 -6.31
N GLU A 9 7.07 -6.26 -7.03
CA GLU A 9 5.86 -5.90 -7.79
C GLU A 9 4.74 -5.39 -6.88
N ILE A 10 4.46 -6.07 -5.77
CA ILE A 10 3.44 -5.64 -4.79
C ILE A 10 3.78 -4.24 -4.26
N LYS A 11 5.04 -3.99 -3.88
CA LYS A 11 5.49 -2.67 -3.43
C LYS A 11 5.31 -1.60 -4.52
N ALA A 12 5.71 -1.90 -5.75
CA ALA A 12 5.56 -0.98 -6.89
C ALA A 12 4.08 -0.65 -7.16
N MET A 13 3.18 -1.62 -7.07
CA MET A 13 1.75 -1.41 -7.23
C MET A 13 1.16 -0.51 -6.13
N ILE A 14 1.62 -0.66 -4.87
CA ILE A 14 1.20 0.20 -3.75
C ILE A 14 1.62 1.65 -4.00
N LEU A 15 2.89 1.88 -4.37
CA LEU A 15 3.41 3.23 -4.63
C LEU A 15 2.73 3.88 -5.85
N SER A 16 2.57 3.12 -6.94
CA SER A 16 1.87 3.57 -8.14
C SER A 16 0.42 3.96 -7.85
N LYS A 17 -0.32 3.13 -7.09
CA LYS A 17 -1.70 3.43 -6.70
C LYS A 17 -1.79 4.70 -5.87
N SER A 18 -0.86 4.87 -4.92
CA SER A 18 -0.80 6.04 -4.05
C SER A 18 -0.53 7.30 -4.87
N ARG A 19 0.40 7.23 -5.85
CA ARG A 19 0.72 8.35 -6.76
C ARG A 19 -0.48 8.73 -7.62
N ASN A 20 -1.10 7.75 -8.26
CA ASN A 20 -2.21 7.98 -9.19
C ASN A 20 -3.48 8.52 -8.51
N ARG A 21 -3.60 8.39 -7.18
CA ARG A 21 -4.70 8.96 -6.38
C ARG A 21 -4.34 10.28 -5.70
N GLY A 22 -3.12 10.79 -5.90
CA GLY A 22 -2.63 11.98 -5.21
C GLY A 22 -2.41 11.78 -3.70
N CYS A 23 -2.23 10.52 -3.26
CA CYS A 23 -2.12 10.17 -1.84
C CYS A 23 -0.70 10.28 -1.27
N TRP A 24 0.08 11.24 -1.78
CA TRP A 24 1.44 11.55 -1.33
C TRP A 24 1.49 12.73 -0.35
N GLY A 25 0.34 13.10 0.24
CA GLY A 25 0.24 14.21 1.20
C GLY A 25 -1.00 15.09 0.99
N ALA A 26 -1.59 15.09 -0.21
CA ALA A 26 -2.81 15.88 -0.48
C ALA A 26 -4.09 15.17 -0.03
N ARG A 27 -4.09 13.83 0.00
CA ARG A 27 -5.24 12.99 0.37
C ARG A 27 -4.76 11.72 1.06
N TYR A 28 -5.59 11.17 1.94
CA TYR A 28 -5.33 9.87 2.57
C TYR A 28 -6.17 8.78 1.89
N THR A 29 -5.58 7.60 1.68
CA THR A 29 -6.34 6.40 1.30
C THR A 29 -6.51 5.53 2.55
N PRO A 30 -7.75 5.13 2.90
CA PRO A 30 -7.96 4.18 3.98
C PRO A 30 -7.16 2.89 3.74
N LEU A 31 -6.41 2.45 4.76
CA LEU A 31 -5.49 1.32 4.67
C LEU A 31 -6.21 0.02 4.28
N ASP A 32 -7.36 -0.23 4.87
CA ASP A 32 -8.25 -1.35 4.59
C ASP A 32 -8.72 -1.36 3.13
N THR A 33 -9.05 -0.20 2.57
CA THR A 33 -9.46 -0.05 1.17
C THR A 33 -8.31 -0.40 0.23
N LEU A 34 -7.10 0.08 0.52
CA LEU A 34 -5.90 -0.25 -0.25
C LEU A 34 -5.59 -1.76 -0.19
N VAL A 35 -5.60 -2.33 1.02
CA VAL A 35 -5.37 -3.77 1.23
C VAL A 35 -6.40 -4.59 0.48
N ARG A 36 -7.69 -4.27 0.59
CA ARG A 36 -8.77 -4.98 -0.10
C ARG A 36 -8.58 -4.92 -1.61
N TRP A 37 -8.38 -3.73 -2.18
CA TRP A 37 -8.18 -3.55 -3.62
C TRP A 37 -7.01 -4.37 -4.15
N LEU A 38 -5.86 -4.33 -3.47
CA LEU A 38 -4.68 -5.03 -3.93
C LEU A 38 -4.79 -6.55 -3.73
N SER A 39 -5.43 -6.98 -2.63
CA SER A 39 -5.66 -8.41 -2.35
C SER A 39 -6.44 -9.07 -3.47
N TRP A 40 -7.47 -8.42 -4.01
CA TRP A 40 -8.21 -8.94 -5.16
C TRP A 40 -7.34 -9.12 -6.40
N LYS A 41 -6.35 -8.25 -6.63
CA LYS A 41 -5.41 -8.36 -7.75
C LYS A 41 -4.37 -9.46 -7.58
N ILE A 42 -3.99 -9.79 -6.33
CA ILE A 42 -2.94 -10.79 -6.04
C ILE A 42 -3.51 -12.11 -5.49
N LYS A 43 -4.61 -12.60 -6.08
CA LYS A 43 -5.24 -13.89 -5.74
C LYS A 43 -5.62 -13.99 -4.25
N ARG A 44 -6.23 -12.93 -3.70
CA ARG A 44 -6.76 -12.82 -2.33
C ARG A 44 -5.72 -12.90 -1.20
N ASN A 45 -4.46 -12.55 -1.47
CA ASN A 45 -3.41 -12.61 -0.44
C ASN A 45 -3.20 -11.28 0.33
N GLY A 46 -4.15 -10.90 1.18
CA GLY A 46 -4.07 -9.66 1.95
C GLY A 46 -2.91 -9.59 2.96
N LYS A 47 -2.49 -10.73 3.50
CA LYS A 47 -1.34 -10.79 4.43
C LYS A 47 -0.05 -10.31 3.76
N ARG A 48 0.18 -10.68 2.49
CA ARG A 48 1.33 -10.19 1.71
C ARG A 48 1.26 -8.69 1.47
N VAL A 49 0.08 -8.15 1.17
CA VAL A 49 -0.11 -6.70 1.00
C VAL A 49 0.25 -5.96 2.28
N GLN A 50 -0.28 -6.39 3.43
CA GLN A 50 0.02 -5.76 4.71
C GLN A 50 1.51 -5.82 5.06
N LYS A 51 2.18 -6.94 4.77
CA LYS A 51 3.63 -7.07 4.96
C LYS A 51 4.39 -6.05 4.10
N ALA A 52 4.04 -5.92 2.82
CA ALA A 52 4.67 -4.96 1.92
C ALA A 52 4.43 -3.50 2.37
N ILE A 53 3.23 -3.17 2.86
CA ILE A 53 2.94 -1.85 3.44
C ILE A 53 3.83 -1.58 4.65
N ARG A 54 3.94 -2.52 5.59
CA ARG A 54 4.82 -2.38 6.76
C ARG A 54 6.28 -2.16 6.36
N GLN A 55 6.76 -2.89 5.36
CA GLN A 55 8.12 -2.70 4.84
C GLN A 55 8.30 -1.31 4.24
N LEU A 56 7.36 -0.83 3.42
CA LEU A 56 7.42 0.51 2.84
C LEU A 56 7.36 1.63 3.90
N VAL A 57 6.66 1.42 5.01
CA VAL A 57 6.66 2.35 6.16
C VAL A 57 8.02 2.37 6.84
N ASN A 58 8.60 1.20 7.11
CA ASN A 58 9.94 1.08 7.70
C ASN A 58 11.02 1.69 6.80
N GLU A 59 10.88 1.53 5.48
CA GLU A 59 11.73 2.11 4.44
C GLU A 59 11.45 3.61 4.18
N ARG A 60 10.52 4.23 4.93
CA ARG A 60 10.14 5.65 4.85
C ARG A 60 9.51 6.08 3.52
N TYR A 61 9.04 5.15 2.70
CA TYR A 61 8.27 5.45 1.49
C TYR A 61 6.79 5.75 1.75
N LEU A 62 6.24 5.27 2.87
CA LEU A 62 4.85 5.50 3.26
C LEU A 62 4.77 6.04 4.70
N ILE A 63 3.80 6.90 4.92
CA ILE A 63 3.41 7.37 6.26
C ILE A 63 1.99 6.86 6.51
N LEU A 64 1.79 6.16 7.63
CA LEU A 64 0.45 5.80 8.09
C LEU A 64 -0.04 6.91 9.02
N HIS A 65 -1.18 7.49 8.68
CA HIS A 65 -1.88 8.41 9.56
C HIS A 65 -2.98 7.64 10.28
N LYS A 66 -2.97 7.67 11.62
CA LYS A 66 -4.06 7.14 12.42
C LYS A 66 -5.10 8.23 12.52
N ASP A 67 -6.26 8.00 11.92
CA ASP A 67 -7.40 8.90 12.07
C ASP A 67 -7.80 8.93 13.55
N VAL A 68 -7.74 10.12 14.16
CA VAL A 68 -8.24 10.34 15.52
C VAL A 68 -9.75 10.52 15.39
N ARG A 69 -10.49 9.41 15.42
CA ARG A 69 -11.92 9.52 15.73
C ARG A 69 -12.03 9.88 17.21
N LEU A 70 -12.32 11.16 17.48
CA LEU A 70 -12.92 11.56 18.74
C LEU A 70 -14.25 10.81 18.83
N LEU A 71 -14.36 9.96 19.86
CA LEU A 71 -15.62 9.38 20.30
C LEU A 71 -16.51 10.47 20.91
#